data_AF-A0A8H6H734-F1
#
_entry.id   AF-A0A8H6H734-F1
#
_cell.length_a   1.000
_cell.length_b   1.000
_cell.length_c   1.000
_cell.angle_alpha   90.00
_cell.angle_beta   90.00
_cell.angle_gamma   90.00
#
_symmetry.space_group_name_H-M   'P 1'
#
loop_
_entity.id
_entity.type
_entity.pdbx_description
1 polymer ?
#
loop_
_entity_poly.entity_id
_entity_poly.type
_entity_poly.pdbx_seq_one_letter_code
_entity_poly.pdbx_strand_id
1 'polypeptide(L)' 'NTCAGPCTVFNGVGNVCISAPDTTCLQASSNIAFCSTPNCVAPCTQLVNCIQNLNDGFCFTPETRSIIAP' A
#
# COMPACT_ATOMS: atom_id res chain seq x y z
N ASN A 1 12.38 8.03 10.48
CA ASN A 1 12.32 7.80 9.02
C ASN A 1 10.93 8.19 8.57
N THR A 2 10.81 9.34 7.93
CA THR A 2 9.55 9.85 7.36
C THR A 2 9.48 9.44 5.90
N CYS A 3 8.33 8.96 5.45
CA CYS A 3 8.08 8.74 4.03
C CYS A 3 7.84 10.11 3.39
N ALA A 4 8.91 10.71 2.88
CA ALA A 4 8.88 11.98 2.17
C ALA A 4 9.08 11.70 0.68
N GLY A 5 8.06 11.97 -0.14
CA GLY A 5 8.07 11.70 -1.57
C GLY A 5 6.72 12.03 -2.22
N PRO A 6 6.60 11.89 -3.55
CA PRO A 6 5.33 12.05 -4.24
C PRO A 6 4.35 10.97 -3.77
N CYS A 7 3.32 11.38 -3.02
CA CYS A 7 2.25 10.49 -2.60
C CYS A 7 1.14 10.49 -3.64
N THR A 8 0.84 9.33 -4.21
CA THR A 8 -0.34 9.15 -5.06
C THR A 8 -1.55 8.91 -4.16
N VAL A 9 -2.46 9.90 -4.09
CA VAL A 9 -3.70 9.76 -3.32
C VAL A 9 -4.75 9.09 -4.21
N PHE A 10 -5.25 7.94 -3.78
CA PHE A 10 -6.36 7.26 -4.43
C PHE A 10 -7.62 7.40 -3.59
N ASN A 11 -8.63 8.09 -4.13
CA ASN A 11 -9.99 8.14 -3.60
C ASN A 11 -10.93 7.43 -4.58
N GLY A 12 -10.76 6.12 -4.74
CA GLY A 12 -11.69 5.29 -5.49
C GLY A 12 -12.75 4.67 -4.60
N VAL A 13 -13.81 4.15 -5.21
CA VAL A 13 -14.87 3.39 -4.54
C VAL A 13 -14.90 2.01 -5.19
N GLY A 14 -14.71 0.95 -4.41
CA GLY A 14 -14.69 -0.45 -4.83
C GLY A 14 -13.29 -1.08 -4.81
N ASN A 15 -13.25 -2.42 -4.77
CA ASN A 15 -12.04 -3.28 -4.87
C ASN A 15 -11.26 -3.09 -6.19
N VAL A 16 -10.68 -1.91 -6.37
CA VAL A 16 -9.90 -1.56 -7.55
C VAL A 16 -8.46 -1.95 -7.29
N CYS A 17 -7.89 -2.71 -8.23
CA CYS A 17 -6.47 -2.96 -8.26
C CYS A 17 -5.73 -1.76 -8.84
N ILE A 18 -4.96 -1.09 -7.99
CA ILE A 18 -4.14 0.06 -8.38
C ILE A 18 -2.72 -0.45 -8.60
N SER A 19 -2.18 -0.21 -9.79
CA SER A 19 -0.75 -0.43 -10.02
C SER A 19 0.03 0.65 -9.27
N ALA A 20 0.81 0.22 -8.29
CA ALA A 20 1.61 1.11 -7.46
C ALA A 20 3.06 0.61 -7.36
N PRO A 21 3.72 0.37 -8.53
CA PRO A 21 5.13 0.01 -8.54
C PRO A 21 5.93 1.13 -7.87
N ASP A 22 6.98 0.76 -7.13
CA ASP A 22 7.87 1.67 -6.42
C ASP A 22 7.27 2.33 -5.16
N THR A 23 6.11 1.85 -4.69
CA THR A 23 5.56 2.28 -3.39
C THR A 23 6.40 1.73 -2.26
N THR A 24 7.26 2.55 -1.68
CA THR A 24 8.12 2.12 -0.56
C THR A 24 7.43 2.26 0.80
N CYS A 25 6.48 3.18 0.87
CA CYS A 25 5.72 3.44 2.07
C CYS A 25 4.26 3.61 1.74
N LEU A 26 3.41 3.14 2.63
CA LEU A 26 1.98 3.20 2.42
C LEU A 26 1.26 3.52 3.73
N GLN A 27 0.31 4.44 3.65
CA GLN A 27 -0.62 4.76 4.71
C GLN A 27 -2.01 4.77 4.10
N ALA A 28 -2.97 4.18 4.79
CA ALA A 28 -4.37 4.33 4.49
C ALA A 28 -5.17 4.50 5.77
N SER A 29 -6.26 5.25 5.67
CA SER A 29 -7.22 5.40 6.77
C SER A 29 -8.10 4.15 6.95
N SER A 30 -8.08 3.24 5.98
CA SER A 30 -8.83 1.99 5.95
C SER A 30 -7.90 0.79 5.75
N ASN A 31 -8.38 -0.41 6.08
CA ASN A 31 -7.63 -1.64 5.88
C ASN A 31 -7.60 -2.00 4.38
N ILE A 32 -6.52 -1.64 3.70
CA ILE A 32 -6.26 -1.98 2.30
C ILE A 32 -5.34 -3.19 2.20
N ALA A 33 -5.36 -3.91 1.08
CA ALA A 33 -4.37 -4.95 0.80
C ALA A 33 -3.32 -4.43 -0.18
N PHE A 34 -2.07 -4.80 0.02
CA PHE A 34 -0.95 -4.48 -0.86
C PHE A 34 -0.29 -5.79 -1.30
N CYS A 35 0.03 -5.90 -2.59
CA CYS A 35 0.59 -7.10 -3.18
C CYS A 35 1.97 -6.80 -3.74
N SER A 36 2.88 -7.76 -3.58
CA SER A 36 4.25 -7.66 -4.12
C SER A 36 4.30 -7.92 -5.62
N THR A 37 3.21 -8.40 -6.20
CA THR A 37 3.06 -8.66 -7.62
C THR A 37 2.27 -7.53 -8.29
N PRO A 38 2.45 -7.31 -9.61
CA PRO A 38 1.55 -6.46 -10.38
C PRO A 38 0.16 -7.13 -10.54
N ASN A 39 -0.85 -6.32 -10.85
CA ASN A 39 -2.24 -6.78 -11.09
C ASN A 39 -2.95 -7.41 -9.88
N CYS A 40 -2.52 -7.12 -8.65
CA CYS A 40 -3.14 -7.60 -7.42
C CYS A 40 -3.28 -9.13 -7.37
N VAL A 41 -2.28 -9.82 -7.90
CA VAL A 41 -2.22 -11.27 -7.88
C VAL A 41 -1.63 -11.72 -6.54
N ALA A 42 -2.21 -12.75 -5.93
CA ALA A 42 -1.67 -13.31 -4.69
C ALA A 42 -0.17 -13.64 -4.85
N PRO A 43 0.67 -13.44 -3.81
CA PRO A 43 0.29 -13.11 -2.43
C PRO A 43 0.08 -11.59 -2.20
N CYS A 44 -0.98 -11.28 -1.47
CA CYS A 44 -1.30 -9.93 -1.00
C CYS A 44 -1.34 -9.91 0.53
N THR A 45 -0.82 -8.86 1.12
CA THR A 45 -0.75 -8.64 2.56
C THR A 45 -1.66 -7.49 2.93
N GLN A 46 -2.38 -7.59 4.04
CA GLN A 46 -3.22 -6.49 4.51
C GLN A 46 -2.40 -5.45 5.27
N LEU A 47 -2.77 -4.18 5.17
CA LEU A 47 -2.11 -3.08 5.89
C LEU A 47 -2.11 -3.30 7.40
N VAL A 48 -3.15 -3.92 7.95
CA VAL A 48 -3.20 -4.30 9.37
C VAL A 48 -2.12 -5.30 9.79
N ASN A 49 -1.55 -6.05 8.84
CA ASN A 49 -0.44 -6.98 9.05
C ASN A 49 0.91 -6.33 8.78
N CYS A 50 0.99 -4.99 8.79
CA CYS A 50 2.23 -4.27 8.68
C CYS A 50 3.22 -4.71 9.77
N ILE A 51 4.39 -5.21 9.35
CA ILE A 51 5.44 -5.64 10.28
C ILE A 51 6.29 -4.44 10.72
N GLN A 52 6.47 -3.45 9.84
CA GLN A 52 7.35 -2.31 10.07
C GLN A 52 6.60 -0.99 9.90
N ASN A 53 6.00 -0.52 11.00
CA ASN A 53 5.40 0.81 11.07
C ASN A 53 6.49 1.89 11.15
N LEU A 54 6.27 2.98 10.44
CA LEU A 54 7.08 4.18 10.40
C LEU A 54 6.36 5.32 11.14
N ASN A 55 7.05 6.44 11.32
CA ASN A 55 6.46 7.65 11.89
C ASN A 55 5.23 8.09 11.06
N ASP A 56 4.27 8.76 11.70
CA ASP A 56 3.00 9.23 11.09
C ASP A 56 2.03 8.12 10.65
N GLY A 57 2.26 6.86 11.07
CA GLY A 57 1.35 5.74 10.79
C GLY A 57 1.54 5.11 9.42
N PHE A 58 2.65 5.42 8.73
CA PHE A 58 3.05 4.74 7.52
C PHE A 58 3.50 3.31 7.80
N CYS A 59 3.30 2.41 6.85
CA CYS A 59 3.91 1.09 6.80
C CYS A 59 5.06 1.09 5.81
N PHE A 60 6.20 0.50 6.17
CA PHE A 60 7.31 0.27 5.26
C PHE A 60 7.03 -0.98 4.41
N THR A 61 6.83 -0.77 3.11
CA THR A 61 6.40 -1.81 2.17
C THR A 61 7.16 -1.73 0.84
N PRO A 62 8.50 -1.83 0.83
CA PRO A 62 9.35 -1.61 -0.35
C PRO A 62 9.02 -2.49 -1.56
N GLU A 63 8.43 -3.65 -1.31
CA GLU A 63 8.10 -4.63 -2.33
C GLU A 63 6.71 -4.41 -2.95
N THR A 64 5.96 -3.40 -2.53
CA THR A 64 4.60 -3.17 -3.04
C THR A 64 4.63 -2.83 -4.52
N ARG A 65 3.87 -3.57 -5.32
CA ARG A 65 3.70 -3.31 -6.76
C ARG A 65 2.25 -3.05 -7.14
N SER A 66 1.31 -3.50 -6.31
CA SER A 66 -0.09 -3.17 -6.50
C SER A 66 -0.84 -3.10 -5.17
N ILE A 67 -1.93 -2.34 -5.16
CA ILE A 67 -2.74 -2.07 -3.97
C ILE A 67 -4.20 -2.36 -4.32
N ILE A 68 -4.88 -3.12 -3.46
CA ILE A 68 -6.32 -3.33 -3.47
C ILE A 68 -6.91 -2.39 -2.41
N ALA A 69 -7.49 -1.28 -2.88
CA ALA A 69 -8.28 -0.39 -2.04
C ALA A 69 -9.78 -0.78 -2.16
N PRO A 70 -10.58 -0.67 -1.07
CA PRO A 70 -12.03 -0.84 -1.10
C PRO A 70 -12.77 0.41 -1.59
#